data_AF-A0A814RCX8-F1
#
_entry.id   AF-A0A814RCX8-F1
#
_cell.length_a   1.000
_cell.length_b   1.000
_cell.length_c   1.000
_cell.angle_alpha   90.00
_cell.angle_beta   90.00
_cell.angle_gamma   90.00
#
_symmetry.space_group_name_H-M   'P 1'
#
loop_
_entity.id
_entity.type
_entity.pdbx_description
1 polymer ?
#
loop_
_entity_poly.entity_id
_entity_poly.type
_entity_poly.pdbx_seq_one_letter_code
_entity_poly.pdbx_strand_id
1 'polypeptide(L)'
;MHSLLLLEISIVLLNCFYTQGLICPTDGLFSNPTDETTFYICSNSYPYLLNCPNGLIWSDEEKICQYPQNVLSTDKFEDIEPNGNVLLTDDGRVAKYISTKSEFTEVRGQRLYSSGTHKIHLKIDQIFDGEYGSWMFIGIISSKTRPYGSSHMSQSSYGWTIWENNKNMVYLNGRGEYNYRNYDNDIKTHDELILTIDCDKKQIRLWNNRTNKQYVIDQIDYAPLPWQLHINLGIKNDQIRILRS
;
A
#
# COMPACT_ATOMS: atom_id res chain seq x y z
N MET A 1 -5.26 -37.70 -49.15
CA MET A 1 -4.22 -36.88 -48.49
C MET A 1 -4.62 -35.40 -48.44
N HIS A 2 -5.74 -35.04 -47.80
CA HIS A 2 -6.21 -33.64 -47.70
C HIS A 2 -7.01 -33.40 -46.40
N SER A 3 -6.62 -34.05 -45.30
CA SER A 3 -7.35 -33.95 -44.02
C SER A 3 -6.47 -33.79 -42.77
N LEU A 4 -5.15 -33.63 -42.94
CA LEU A 4 -4.20 -33.42 -41.83
C LEU A 4 -3.64 -31.98 -41.78
N LEU A 5 -3.67 -31.22 -42.88
CA LEU A 5 -3.15 -29.85 -42.91
C LEU A 5 -4.05 -28.81 -42.21
N LEU A 6 -5.36 -29.09 -42.06
CA LEU A 6 -6.30 -28.13 -41.47
C LEU A 6 -6.29 -28.15 -39.93
N LEU A 7 -5.93 -29.28 -39.29
CA LEU A 7 -5.91 -29.38 -37.83
C LEU A 7 -4.70 -28.66 -37.21
N GLU A 8 -3.55 -28.63 -37.89
CA GLU A 8 -2.36 -27.92 -37.38
C GLU A 8 -2.49 -26.40 -37.50
N ILE A 9 -3.17 -25.90 -38.54
CA ILE A 9 -3.45 -24.47 -38.69
C ILE A 9 -4.37 -23.96 -37.57
N SER A 10 -5.34 -24.76 -37.14
CA SER A 10 -6.22 -24.40 -36.00
C SER A 10 -5.49 -24.36 -34.66
N ILE A 11 -4.48 -25.22 -34.43
CA ILE A 11 -3.69 -25.22 -33.18
C ILE A 11 -2.70 -24.05 -33.16
N VAL A 12 -2.07 -23.72 -34.30
CA VAL A 12 -1.20 -22.54 -34.41
C VAL A 12 -2.00 -21.24 -34.22
N LEU A 13 -3.24 -21.18 -34.72
CA LEU A 13 -4.13 -20.02 -34.49
C LEU A 13 -4.69 -19.97 -33.07
N LEU A 14 -4.99 -21.09 -32.40
CA LEU A 14 -5.43 -21.09 -30.99
C LEU A 14 -4.30 -20.70 -30.01
N ASN A 15 -3.04 -21.04 -30.31
CA ASN A 15 -1.90 -20.65 -29.48
C ASN A 15 -1.45 -19.19 -29.67
N CYS A 16 -2.03 -18.46 -30.64
CA CYS A 16 -1.73 -17.05 -30.86
C CYS A 16 -2.61 -16.09 -30.03
N PHE A 17 -3.70 -16.59 -29.43
CA PHE A 17 -4.64 -15.77 -28.64
C PHE A 17 -4.36 -15.73 -27.13
N TYR A 18 -3.23 -16.28 -26.66
CA TYR A 18 -2.93 -16.35 -25.22
C TYR A 18 -1.63 -15.65 -24.79
N THR A 19 -1.09 -14.77 -25.62
CA THR A 19 -0.24 -13.68 -25.13
C THR A 19 -1.08 -12.42 -25.20
N GLN A 20 -1.51 -11.90 -24.04
CA GLN A 20 -1.98 -10.52 -23.98
C GLN A 20 -0.82 -9.64 -24.45
N GLY A 21 -0.82 -9.29 -25.74
CA GLY A 21 0.09 -8.30 -26.28
C GLY A 21 -0.23 -7.00 -25.56
N LEU A 22 0.74 -6.48 -24.82
CA LEU A 22 0.60 -5.18 -24.16
C LEU A 22 0.32 -4.13 -25.25
N ILE A 23 -0.89 -3.59 -25.30
CA ILE A 23 -1.25 -2.52 -26.22
C ILE A 23 -0.95 -1.20 -25.52
N CYS A 24 -0.08 -0.39 -26.12
CA CYS A 24 0.22 0.95 -25.64
C CYS A 24 -1.03 1.84 -25.75
N PRO A 25 -1.51 2.45 -24.65
CA PRO A 25 -2.68 3.33 -24.71
C PRO A 25 -2.37 4.64 -25.44
N THR A 26 -1.16 5.18 -25.26
CA THR A 26 -0.62 6.37 -25.93
C THR A 26 0.90 6.26 -26.03
N ASP A 27 1.53 7.17 -26.76
CA ASP A 27 2.99 7.33 -26.72
C ASP A 27 3.44 7.80 -25.34
N GLY A 28 4.54 7.25 -24.82
CA GLY A 28 5.03 7.58 -23.48
C GLY A 28 5.84 6.48 -22.81
N LEU A 29 6.13 6.67 -21.52
CA LEU A 29 6.88 5.75 -20.68
C LEU A 29 5.94 5.09 -19.65
N PHE A 30 5.96 3.77 -19.58
CA PHE A 30 5.04 2.99 -18.74
C PHE A 30 5.77 1.90 -17.95
N SER A 31 5.36 1.69 -16.71
CA SER A 31 5.83 0.57 -15.88
C SER A 31 5.55 -0.78 -16.52
N ASN A 32 6.50 -1.70 -16.39
CA ASN A 32 6.22 -3.11 -16.64
C ASN A 32 5.49 -3.72 -15.41
N PRO A 33 4.23 -4.19 -15.56
CA PRO A 33 3.47 -4.73 -14.43
C PRO A 33 4.02 -6.06 -13.88
N THR A 34 4.91 -6.74 -14.61
CA THR A 34 5.44 -8.05 -14.22
C THR A 34 6.90 -8.02 -13.74
N ASP A 35 7.63 -6.94 -14.00
CA ASP A 35 9.05 -6.82 -13.65
C ASP A 35 9.44 -5.35 -13.42
N GLU A 36 9.59 -4.99 -12.15
CA GLU A 36 9.94 -3.63 -11.71
C GLU A 36 11.32 -3.17 -12.17
N THR A 37 12.20 -4.08 -12.62
CA THR A 37 13.52 -3.73 -13.18
C THR A 37 13.44 -3.32 -14.66
N THR A 38 12.24 -3.28 -15.23
CA THR A 38 12.02 -2.97 -16.64
C THR A 38 10.85 -2.00 -16.83
N PHE A 39 10.81 -1.33 -17.98
CA PHE A 39 9.76 -0.41 -18.36
C PHE A 39 9.54 -0.42 -19.87
N TYR A 40 8.42 0.12 -20.33
CA TYR A 40 8.09 0.21 -21.75
C TYR A 40 8.21 1.66 -22.24
N ILE A 41 8.88 1.86 -23.37
CA ILE A 41 8.64 3.01 -24.25
C ILE A 41 7.53 2.62 -25.21
N CYS A 42 6.46 3.40 -25.24
CA CYS A 42 5.40 3.27 -26.21
C CYS A 42 5.58 4.31 -27.32
N SER A 43 5.60 3.87 -28.58
CA SER A 43 5.57 4.75 -29.75
C SER A 43 4.75 4.14 -30.88
N ASN A 44 3.82 4.92 -31.45
CA ASN A 44 2.92 4.49 -32.52
C ASN A 44 2.18 3.18 -32.17
N SER A 45 1.70 3.08 -30.94
CA SER A 45 1.02 1.89 -30.37
C SER A 45 1.90 0.65 -30.17
N TYR A 46 3.22 0.73 -30.41
CA TYR A 46 4.17 -0.37 -30.19
C TYR A 46 4.92 -0.20 -28.86
N PRO A 47 4.93 -1.23 -27.99
CA PRO A 47 5.74 -1.25 -26.78
C PRO A 47 7.17 -1.72 -27.04
N TYR A 48 8.14 -0.97 -26.54
CA TYR A 48 9.56 -1.32 -26.52
C TYR A 48 10.00 -1.54 -25.08
N LEU A 49 10.27 -2.79 -24.70
CA LEU A 49 10.74 -3.15 -23.37
C LEU A 49 12.20 -2.72 -23.19
N LEU A 50 12.48 -2.02 -22.09
CA LEU A 50 13.81 -1.58 -21.68
C LEU A 50 14.11 -2.04 -20.26
N ASN A 51 15.38 -2.34 -20.02
CA ASN A 51 15.88 -2.65 -18.69
C ASN A 51 16.37 -1.38 -18.01
N CYS A 52 16.06 -1.23 -16.73
CA CYS A 52 16.73 -0.27 -15.89
C CYS A 52 18.20 -0.68 -15.68
N PRO A 53 19.15 0.25 -15.76
CA PRO A 53 20.56 -0.07 -15.61
C PRO A 53 20.87 -0.49 -14.18
N ASN A 54 21.92 -1.30 -13.98
CA ASN A 54 22.50 -1.64 -12.67
C ASN A 54 21.50 -2.20 -11.62
N GLY A 55 20.44 -2.89 -12.06
CA GLY A 55 19.42 -3.43 -11.14
C GLY A 55 18.58 -2.36 -10.43
N LEU A 56 18.56 -1.15 -10.96
CA LEU A 56 17.58 -0.13 -10.56
C LEU A 56 16.17 -0.59 -10.93
N ILE A 57 15.16 -0.02 -10.28
CA ILE A 57 13.76 -0.27 -10.58
C ILE A 57 13.09 0.98 -11.15
N TRP A 58 12.09 0.77 -11.99
CA TRP A 58 11.35 1.82 -12.66
C TRP A 58 10.46 2.58 -11.68
N SER A 59 10.64 3.89 -11.63
CA SER A 59 9.71 4.84 -11.02
C SER A 59 8.71 5.28 -12.07
N ASP A 60 7.49 4.75 -12.02
CA ASP A 60 6.45 5.18 -12.96
C ASP A 60 6.01 6.63 -12.76
N GLU A 61 6.33 7.20 -11.59
CA GLU A 61 5.94 8.55 -11.23
C GLU A 61 6.92 9.58 -11.75
N GLU A 62 8.21 9.40 -11.44
CA GLU A 62 9.29 10.26 -11.92
C GLU A 62 9.72 9.95 -13.36
N LYS A 63 9.22 8.84 -13.92
CA LYS A 63 9.59 8.32 -15.24
C LYS A 63 11.10 8.11 -15.40
N ILE A 64 11.75 7.62 -14.35
CA ILE A 64 13.18 7.29 -14.32
C ILE A 64 13.42 5.92 -13.66
N CYS A 65 14.58 5.32 -13.94
CA CYS A 65 15.08 4.20 -13.16
C CYS A 65 15.80 4.71 -11.92
N GLN A 66 15.38 4.25 -10.74
CA GLN A 66 15.96 4.67 -9.47
C GLN A 66 16.24 3.50 -8.55
N TYR A 67 17.00 3.76 -7.50
CA TYR A 67 17.30 2.72 -6.53
C TYR A 67 16.02 2.25 -5.85
N PRO A 68 15.86 0.94 -5.55
CA PRO A 68 14.64 0.41 -4.95
C PRO A 68 14.16 1.17 -3.71
N GLN A 69 15.10 1.58 -2.85
CA GLN A 69 14.79 2.35 -1.66
C GLN A 69 14.22 3.75 -1.92
N ASN A 70 14.25 4.25 -3.16
CA ASN A 70 13.76 5.59 -3.51
C ASN A 70 12.43 5.55 -4.27
N VAL A 71 11.98 4.38 -4.75
CA VAL A 71 10.64 4.25 -5.35
C VAL A 71 9.55 4.31 -4.29
N LEU A 72 8.63 5.26 -4.49
CA LEU A 72 7.37 5.28 -3.76
C LEU A 72 6.37 4.32 -4.40
N SER A 73 5.68 3.57 -3.55
CA SER A 73 4.71 2.55 -3.94
C SER A 73 3.49 3.21 -4.55
N THR A 74 3.05 2.71 -5.71
CA THR A 74 1.81 3.11 -6.39
C THR A 74 0.55 2.46 -5.80
N ASP A 75 0.61 2.07 -4.52
CA ASP A 75 -0.47 1.35 -3.84
C ASP A 75 -1.79 2.14 -3.83
N LYS A 76 -2.88 1.42 -3.66
CA LYS A 76 -4.24 1.95 -3.58
C LYS A 76 -4.97 1.20 -2.49
N PHE A 77 -5.93 1.86 -1.86
CA PHE A 77 -6.79 1.20 -0.91
C PHE A 77 -7.74 0.21 -1.60
N GLU A 78 -7.94 -0.93 -0.97
CA GLU A 78 -9.04 -1.85 -1.21
C GLU A 78 -10.06 -1.74 -0.08
N ASP A 79 -11.34 -1.71 -0.47
CA ASP A 79 -12.44 -1.83 0.49
C ASP A 79 -12.67 -3.32 0.75
N ILE A 80 -12.19 -3.77 1.91
CA ILE A 80 -12.24 -5.18 2.32
C ILE A 80 -13.47 -5.50 3.17
N GLU A 81 -14.23 -4.48 3.60
CA GLU A 81 -15.45 -4.66 4.37
C GLU A 81 -16.68 -4.18 3.59
N PRO A 82 -17.59 -5.08 3.17
CA PRO A 82 -18.79 -4.72 2.39
C PRO A 82 -19.82 -3.91 3.18
N ASN A 83 -19.50 -3.51 4.42
CA ASN A 83 -20.35 -2.78 5.34
C ASN A 83 -20.60 -1.33 4.88
N GLY A 84 -19.82 -0.83 3.91
CA GLY A 84 -19.97 0.51 3.34
C GLY A 84 -19.60 1.63 4.31
N ASN A 85 -18.75 1.33 5.30
CA ASN A 85 -18.32 2.29 6.32
C ASN A 85 -17.24 3.25 5.80
N VAL A 86 -16.57 2.90 4.71
CA VAL A 86 -15.50 3.70 4.09
C VAL A 86 -15.88 4.04 2.66
N LEU A 87 -15.66 5.30 2.29
CA LEU A 87 -15.77 5.78 0.92
C LEU A 87 -14.36 5.90 0.33
N LEU A 88 -14.11 5.12 -0.72
CA LEU A 88 -12.88 5.24 -1.52
C LEU A 88 -13.07 6.24 -2.67
N THR A 89 -12.17 7.21 -2.78
CA THR A 89 -12.17 8.22 -3.86
C THR A 89 -10.77 8.40 -4.47
N ASP A 90 -10.65 9.25 -5.50
CA ASP A 90 -9.39 9.48 -6.24
C ASP A 90 -8.74 8.18 -6.73
N ASP A 91 -9.53 7.34 -7.41
CA ASP A 91 -9.05 6.07 -7.96
C ASP A 91 -8.44 5.16 -6.86
N GLY A 92 -9.14 5.06 -5.73
CA GLY A 92 -8.76 4.24 -4.59
C GLY A 92 -7.64 4.83 -3.71
N ARG A 93 -7.18 6.06 -3.94
CA ARG A 93 -6.08 6.65 -3.16
C ARG A 93 -6.53 7.35 -1.88
N VAL A 94 -7.81 7.64 -1.73
CA VAL A 94 -8.35 8.30 -0.54
C VAL A 94 -9.32 7.36 0.14
N ALA A 95 -9.08 7.08 1.41
CA ALA A 95 -10.01 6.39 2.28
C ALA A 95 -10.63 7.39 3.26
N LYS A 96 -11.95 7.54 3.21
CA LYS A 96 -12.71 8.39 4.13
C LYS A 96 -13.70 7.55 4.92
N TYR A 97 -13.66 7.64 6.24
CA TYR A 97 -14.67 6.99 7.09
C TYR A 97 -15.98 7.78 7.04
N ILE A 98 -17.09 7.12 6.67
CA ILE A 98 -18.39 7.75 6.45
C ILE A 98 -19.49 7.27 7.40
N SER A 99 -19.23 6.20 8.16
CA SER A 99 -20.22 5.64 9.09
C SER A 99 -20.52 6.57 10.25
N THR A 100 -21.75 6.51 10.74
CA THR A 100 -22.22 7.19 11.95
C THR A 100 -22.18 6.29 13.18
N LYS A 101 -21.89 5.00 13.00
CA LYS A 101 -21.69 4.07 14.11
C LYS A 101 -20.28 4.26 14.67
N SER A 102 -20.15 4.24 15.99
CA SER A 102 -18.86 4.30 16.67
C SER A 102 -18.24 2.90 16.65
N GLU A 103 -17.76 2.49 15.48
CA GLU A 103 -17.11 1.20 15.22
C GLU A 103 -15.78 1.47 14.50
N PHE A 104 -14.83 0.54 14.64
CA PHE A 104 -13.61 0.58 13.85
C PHE A 104 -13.86 -0.08 12.49
N THR A 105 -13.29 0.46 11.43
CA THR A 105 -13.29 -0.18 10.11
C THR A 105 -11.88 -0.28 9.57
N GLU A 106 -11.57 -1.45 9.03
CA GLU A 106 -10.30 -1.75 8.39
C GLU A 106 -10.29 -1.31 6.92
N VAL A 107 -9.17 -0.74 6.49
CA VAL A 107 -8.85 -0.49 5.08
C VAL A 107 -7.44 -1.01 4.83
N ARG A 108 -7.23 -1.72 3.72
CA ARG A 108 -5.92 -2.25 3.34
C ARG A 108 -5.43 -1.67 2.03
N GLY A 109 -4.12 -1.74 1.81
CA GLY A 109 -3.52 -1.56 0.49
C GLY A 109 -3.73 -2.79 -0.39
N GLN A 110 -3.91 -2.59 -1.69
CA GLN A 110 -4.06 -3.64 -2.70
C GLN A 110 -2.76 -4.44 -2.91
N ARG A 111 -1.61 -3.81 -2.66
CA ARG A 111 -0.31 -4.45 -2.89
C ARG A 111 0.07 -5.44 -1.78
N LEU A 112 0.67 -6.55 -2.21
CA LEU A 112 1.20 -7.60 -1.34
C LEU A 112 2.73 -7.49 -1.26
N TYR A 113 3.25 -7.06 -0.12
CA TYR A 113 4.67 -6.90 0.12
C TYR A 113 5.26 -8.20 0.68
N SER A 114 6.05 -8.92 -0.14
CA SER A 114 6.61 -10.24 0.22
C SER A 114 8.12 -10.27 0.39
N SER A 115 8.83 -9.25 -0.09
CA SER A 115 10.29 -9.14 -0.02
C SER A 115 10.71 -7.69 -0.31
N GLY A 116 11.95 -7.33 -0.01
CA GLY A 116 12.49 -6.00 -0.30
C GLY A 116 12.01 -4.91 0.66
N THR A 117 12.33 -3.67 0.31
CA THR A 117 11.93 -2.46 1.04
C THR A 117 11.04 -1.59 0.15
N HIS A 118 9.90 -1.19 0.68
CA HIS A 118 8.87 -0.40 0.00
C HIS A 118 8.59 0.86 0.79
N LYS A 119 8.35 1.98 0.12
CA LYS A 119 7.96 3.23 0.78
C LYS A 119 6.58 3.65 0.29
N ILE A 120 5.70 4.01 1.20
CA ILE A 120 4.35 4.50 0.89
C ILE A 120 4.26 5.93 1.40
N HIS A 121 3.97 6.87 0.49
CA HIS A 121 3.77 8.27 0.84
C HIS A 121 2.31 8.46 1.23
N LEU A 122 2.07 8.82 2.48
CA LEU A 122 0.75 9.00 3.06
C LEU A 122 0.56 10.47 3.44
N LYS A 123 -0.70 10.92 3.40
CA LYS A 123 -1.11 12.19 3.96
C LYS A 123 -2.32 11.98 4.86
N ILE A 124 -2.24 12.54 6.06
CA ILE A 124 -3.39 12.66 6.94
C ILE A 124 -4.21 13.85 6.42
N ASP A 125 -5.17 13.59 5.55
CA ASP A 125 -6.01 14.68 5.02
C ASP A 125 -6.80 15.33 6.16
N GLN A 126 -7.37 14.51 7.05
CA GLN A 126 -8.15 15.00 8.18
C GLN A 126 -8.27 13.94 9.27
N ILE A 127 -8.11 14.37 10.52
CA ILE A 127 -8.50 13.63 11.73
C ILE A 127 -9.50 14.49 12.49
N PHE A 128 -10.57 13.87 12.99
CA PHE A 128 -11.58 14.52 13.81
C PHE A 128 -11.57 13.98 15.23
N ASP A 129 -11.91 14.85 16.18
CA ASP A 129 -12.17 14.43 17.54
C ASP A 129 -13.56 13.85 17.68
N GLY A 130 -13.62 12.59 18.09
CA GLY A 130 -14.86 11.95 18.53
C GLY A 130 -15.16 12.25 19.99
N GLU A 131 -16.26 11.66 20.48
CA GLU A 131 -16.67 11.70 21.89
C GLU A 131 -15.55 11.20 22.85
N TYR A 132 -14.73 10.27 22.39
CA TYR A 132 -13.61 9.67 23.14
C TYR A 132 -12.22 10.13 22.64
N GLY A 133 -12.19 11.21 21.85
CA GLY A 133 -11.01 11.74 21.17
C GLY A 133 -10.85 11.19 19.74
N SER A 134 -9.87 11.73 19.03
CA SER A 134 -9.44 11.25 17.72
C SER A 134 -8.77 9.88 17.80
N TRP A 135 -8.96 9.04 16.79
CA TRP A 135 -8.29 7.74 16.72
C TRP A 135 -8.12 7.25 15.28
N MET A 136 -6.86 7.01 14.88
CA MET A 136 -6.51 6.36 13.61
C MET A 136 -5.33 5.42 13.83
N PHE A 137 -5.33 4.25 13.19
CA PHE A 137 -4.21 3.32 13.18
C PHE A 137 -3.54 3.29 11.81
N ILE A 138 -2.20 3.29 11.79
CA ILE A 138 -1.39 3.17 10.57
C ILE A 138 -0.30 2.12 10.79
N GLY A 139 -0.24 1.11 9.93
CA GLY A 139 0.76 0.07 10.05
C GLY A 139 0.69 -0.97 8.93
N ILE A 140 1.02 -2.21 9.31
CA ILE A 140 0.94 -3.38 8.44
C ILE A 140 0.12 -4.49 9.08
N ILE A 141 -0.39 -5.36 8.22
CA ILE A 141 -1.01 -6.62 8.62
C ILE A 141 -0.63 -7.71 7.61
N SER A 142 -0.59 -8.95 8.06
CA SER A 142 -0.46 -10.08 7.14
C SER A 142 -1.68 -10.19 6.24
N SER A 143 -1.48 -10.39 4.94
CA SER A 143 -2.57 -10.68 4.00
C SER A 143 -3.28 -12.00 4.28
N LYS A 144 -2.69 -12.86 5.11
CA LYS A 144 -3.30 -14.12 5.57
C LYS A 144 -4.35 -13.90 6.67
N THR A 145 -4.40 -12.72 7.25
CA THR A 145 -5.37 -12.38 8.29
C THR A 145 -6.68 -11.96 7.67
N ARG A 146 -7.78 -12.59 8.11
CA ARG A 146 -9.13 -12.24 7.66
C ARG A 146 -9.47 -10.80 8.07
N PRO A 147 -10.11 -10.01 7.20
CA PRO A 147 -10.54 -8.66 7.55
C PRO A 147 -11.58 -8.63 8.68
N TYR A 148 -11.47 -7.65 9.57
CA TYR A 148 -12.51 -7.32 10.58
C TYR A 148 -12.26 -5.95 11.23
N GLY A 149 -13.31 -5.33 11.76
CA GLY A 149 -13.27 -3.93 12.20
C GLY A 149 -12.19 -3.61 13.24
N SER A 150 -11.92 -4.52 14.18
CA SER A 150 -10.86 -4.37 15.19
C SER A 150 -9.54 -5.06 14.81
N SER A 151 -9.22 -5.12 13.52
CA SER A 151 -8.03 -5.80 12.97
C SER A 151 -6.70 -5.30 13.51
N HIS A 152 -6.63 -4.06 14.04
CA HIS A 152 -5.48 -3.56 14.79
C HIS A 152 -5.13 -4.42 16.02
N MET A 153 -6.09 -5.20 16.56
CA MET A 153 -5.87 -6.17 17.65
C MET A 153 -5.44 -7.57 17.15
N SER A 154 -5.25 -7.75 15.84
CA SER A 154 -4.80 -9.04 15.30
C SER A 154 -3.36 -9.31 15.70
N GLN A 155 -3.04 -10.58 15.98
CA GLN A 155 -1.66 -11.00 16.27
C GLN A 155 -0.67 -10.67 15.13
N SER A 156 -1.16 -10.50 13.91
CA SER A 156 -0.34 -10.10 12.76
C SER A 156 -0.30 -8.59 12.51
N SER A 157 -0.92 -7.77 13.34
CA SER A 157 -0.99 -6.32 13.16
C SER A 157 0.12 -5.62 13.95
N TYR A 158 0.79 -4.69 13.26
CA TYR A 158 1.87 -3.89 13.82
C TYR A 158 1.77 -2.47 13.29
N GLY A 159 1.80 -1.47 14.17
CA GLY A 159 1.69 -0.08 13.75
C GLY A 159 1.49 0.90 14.88
N TRP A 160 1.25 2.16 14.51
CA TRP A 160 1.14 3.28 15.42
C TRP A 160 -0.29 3.82 15.42
N THR A 161 -0.77 4.31 16.57
CA THR A 161 -2.03 5.04 16.63
C THR A 161 -1.80 6.54 16.74
N ILE A 162 -2.65 7.30 16.08
CA ILE A 162 -2.81 8.73 16.30
C ILE A 162 -3.96 8.91 17.28
N TRP A 163 -3.69 9.45 18.48
CA TRP A 163 -4.71 9.61 19.52
C TRP A 163 -4.45 10.83 20.42
N GLU A 164 -5.30 11.86 20.38
CA GLU A 164 -5.07 13.14 21.08
C GLU A 164 -4.93 13.06 22.61
N ASN A 165 -5.42 12.02 23.28
CA ASN A 165 -5.31 11.87 24.74
C ASN A 165 -3.91 11.45 25.22
N ASN A 166 -2.85 11.79 24.47
CA ASN A 166 -1.44 11.47 24.76
C ASN A 166 -1.14 9.99 25.03
N LYS A 167 -1.97 9.12 24.47
CA LYS A 167 -1.71 7.68 24.48
C LYS A 167 -0.89 7.37 23.24
N ASN A 168 0.43 7.42 23.42
CA ASN A 168 1.41 6.99 22.43
C ASN A 168 1.46 5.47 22.27
N MET A 169 0.31 4.92 21.91
CA MET A 169 0.11 3.50 21.78
C MET A 169 0.67 3.01 20.45
N VAL A 170 1.45 1.96 20.54
CA VAL A 170 1.99 1.22 19.41
C VAL A 170 1.47 -0.19 19.52
N TYR A 171 0.85 -0.72 18.47
CA TYR A 171 0.46 -2.12 18.45
C TYR A 171 1.65 -2.95 17.98
N LEU A 172 2.05 -3.90 18.82
CA LEU A 172 2.97 -4.98 18.49
C LEU A 172 2.16 -6.26 18.61
N ASN A 173 2.11 -7.09 17.57
CA ASN A 173 1.33 -8.33 17.56
C ASN A 173 -0.12 -8.20 18.10
N GLY A 174 -0.79 -7.10 17.75
CA GLY A 174 -2.16 -6.83 18.19
C GLY A 174 -2.30 -6.38 19.64
N ARG A 175 -1.20 -6.19 20.36
CA ARG A 175 -1.17 -5.69 21.74
C ARG A 175 -0.70 -4.24 21.76
N GLY A 176 -1.51 -3.38 22.38
CA GLY A 176 -1.16 -1.98 22.56
C GLY A 176 -0.10 -1.80 23.65
N GLU A 177 1.04 -1.25 23.27
CA GLU A 177 2.15 -0.90 24.15
C GLU A 177 2.29 0.62 24.23
N TYR A 178 2.33 1.16 25.45
CA TYR A 178 2.52 2.59 25.67
C TYR A 178 4.01 2.94 25.72
N ASN A 179 4.37 4.12 25.22
CA ASN A 179 5.76 4.63 25.21
C ASN A 179 6.77 3.71 24.52
N TYR A 180 6.33 2.86 23.58
CA TYR A 180 7.24 2.00 22.85
C TYR A 180 8.24 2.85 22.05
N ARG A 181 9.53 2.70 22.38
CA ARG A 181 10.66 3.38 21.74
C ARG A 181 10.47 4.89 21.56
N ASN A 182 9.87 5.56 22.55
CA ASN A 182 9.61 7.00 22.53
C ASN A 182 8.79 7.45 21.31
N TYR A 183 7.78 6.68 20.92
CA TYR A 183 6.75 7.20 20.02
C TYR A 183 6.09 8.40 20.69
N ASP A 184 6.11 9.57 20.03
CA ASP A 184 5.64 10.81 20.64
C ASP A 184 4.18 11.14 20.31
N ASN A 185 3.53 10.34 19.45
CA ASN A 185 2.16 10.60 19.00
C ASN A 185 1.99 12.04 18.47
N ASP A 186 2.94 12.47 17.66
CA ASP A 186 3.06 13.84 17.17
C ASP A 186 2.42 14.06 15.80
N ILE A 187 1.77 13.03 15.24
CA ILE A 187 1.11 13.06 13.93
C ILE A 187 -0.23 13.78 14.06
N LYS A 188 -0.55 14.66 13.11
CA LYS A 188 -1.82 15.40 13.08
C LYS A 188 -2.34 15.62 11.65
N THR A 189 -3.55 16.16 11.56
CA THR A 189 -4.17 16.62 10.30
C THR A 189 -3.19 17.47 9.48
N HIS A 190 -3.14 17.18 8.18
CA HIS A 190 -2.23 17.69 7.14
C HIS A 190 -0.78 17.20 7.18
N ASP A 191 -0.39 16.32 8.10
CA ASP A 191 0.96 15.74 8.09
C ASP A 191 1.14 14.79 6.90
N GLU A 192 2.32 14.87 6.29
CA GLU A 192 2.80 13.93 5.27
C GLU A 192 3.78 12.94 5.92
N LEU A 193 3.55 11.66 5.65
CA LEU A 193 4.23 10.55 6.29
C LEU A 193 4.82 9.62 5.24
N ILE A 194 6.00 9.06 5.51
CA ILE A 194 6.55 7.97 4.72
C ILE A 194 6.54 6.71 5.58
N LEU A 195 5.66 5.76 5.24
CA LEU A 195 5.69 4.41 5.79
C LEU A 195 6.66 3.57 4.96
N THR A 196 7.77 3.16 5.57
CA THR A 196 8.70 2.20 4.97
C THR A 196 8.39 0.81 5.48
N ILE A 197 8.09 -0.12 4.57
CA ILE A 197 7.87 -1.54 4.83
C ILE A 197 9.09 -2.32 4.36
N ASP A 198 9.84 -2.90 5.29
CA ASP A 198 11.08 -3.63 5.00
C ASP A 198 10.90 -5.10 5.37
N CYS A 199 10.49 -5.87 4.36
CA CYS A 199 10.12 -7.28 4.50
C CYS A 199 11.34 -8.14 4.84
N ASP A 200 12.50 -7.80 4.28
CA ASP A 200 13.73 -8.56 4.45
C ASP A 200 14.28 -8.42 5.87
N LYS A 201 14.20 -7.22 6.46
CA LYS A 201 14.61 -6.98 7.85
C LYS A 201 13.48 -7.18 8.86
N LYS A 202 12.29 -7.57 8.39
CA LYS A 202 11.07 -7.71 9.21
C LYS A 202 10.81 -6.49 10.12
N GLN A 203 10.75 -5.31 9.52
CA GLN A 203 10.54 -4.06 10.25
C GLN A 203 9.70 -3.06 9.44
N ILE A 204 9.09 -2.11 10.14
CA ILE A 204 8.46 -0.94 9.54
C ILE A 204 8.99 0.34 10.16
N ARG A 205 9.07 1.40 9.36
CA ARG A 205 9.44 2.76 9.80
C ARG A 205 8.38 3.76 9.40
N LEU A 206 8.05 4.69 10.27
CA LEU A 206 7.16 5.81 9.96
C LEU A 206 7.92 7.12 10.17
N TRP A 207 8.18 7.83 9.08
CA TRP A 207 8.80 9.15 9.12
C TRP A 207 7.73 10.24 8.92
N ASN A 208 7.78 11.29 9.74
CA ASN A 208 6.88 12.45 9.62
C ASN A 208 7.67 13.65 9.06
N ASN A 209 7.24 14.17 7.91
CA ASN A 209 7.91 15.26 7.22
C ASN A 209 7.94 16.55 8.06
N ARG A 210 6.84 16.88 8.75
CA ARG A 210 6.74 18.12 9.52
C ARG A 210 7.65 18.11 10.75
N THR A 211 7.70 17.01 11.48
CA THR A 211 8.46 16.92 12.73
C THR A 211 9.88 16.42 12.54
N ASN A 212 10.19 15.89 11.35
CA ASN A 212 11.44 15.21 11.02
C ASN A 212 11.77 14.06 12.00
N LYS A 213 10.74 13.46 12.61
CA LYS A 213 10.88 12.30 13.50
C LYS A 213 10.66 11.01 12.72
N GLN A 214 11.35 9.96 13.15
CA GLN A 214 11.19 8.62 12.60
C GLN A 214 10.93 7.63 13.74
N TYR A 215 9.88 6.84 13.58
CA TYR A 215 9.52 5.76 14.49
C TYR A 215 9.80 4.41 13.83
N VAL A 216 10.21 3.43 14.63
CA VAL A 216 10.64 2.11 14.14
C VAL A 216 9.97 1.03 14.96
N ILE A 217 9.34 0.07 14.29
CA ILE A 217 8.96 -1.22 14.85
C ILE A 217 9.80 -2.28 14.13
N ASP A 218 10.58 -3.04 14.88
CA ASP A 218 11.36 -4.17 14.38
C ASP A 218 10.88 -5.49 15.03
N GLN A 219 11.53 -6.61 14.69
CA GLN A 219 11.22 -7.94 15.23
C GLN A 219 9.75 -8.33 15.00
N ILE A 220 9.28 -8.12 13.76
CA ILE A 220 7.92 -8.46 13.34
C ILE A 220 7.83 -9.97 13.09
N ASP A 221 7.72 -10.74 14.17
CA ASP A 221 7.77 -12.21 14.13
C ASP A 221 6.40 -12.89 13.99
N TYR A 222 5.32 -12.20 14.36
CA TYR A 222 3.96 -12.77 14.38
C TYR A 222 3.11 -12.40 13.16
N ALA A 223 3.60 -11.54 12.27
CA ALA A 223 2.94 -11.23 10.99
C ALA A 223 3.63 -11.99 9.85
N PRO A 224 3.06 -13.10 9.36
CA PRO A 224 3.64 -13.79 8.21
C PRO A 224 3.51 -12.94 6.94
N LEU A 225 4.50 -13.00 6.05
CA LEU A 225 4.41 -12.41 4.71
C LEU A 225 3.35 -13.15 3.86
N PRO A 226 2.75 -12.49 2.85
CA PRO A 226 2.91 -11.07 2.50
C PRO A 226 2.28 -10.12 3.51
N TRP A 227 2.79 -8.89 3.57
CA TRP A 227 2.16 -7.79 4.29
C TRP A 227 1.36 -6.88 3.36
N GLN A 228 0.37 -6.19 3.92
CA GLN A 228 -0.38 -5.11 3.27
C GLN A 228 -0.25 -3.84 4.11
N LEU A 229 -0.36 -2.67 3.47
CA LEU A 229 -0.68 -1.43 4.19
C LEU A 229 -1.97 -1.65 4.98
N HIS A 230 -1.98 -1.26 6.25
CA HIS A 230 -3.09 -1.52 7.16
C HIS A 230 -3.49 -0.25 7.89
N ILE A 231 -4.72 0.19 7.66
CA ILE A 231 -5.33 1.36 8.30
C ILE A 231 -6.56 0.89 9.08
N ASN A 232 -6.76 1.40 10.29
CA ASN A 232 -8.09 1.37 10.92
C ASN A 232 -8.56 2.81 11.13
N LEU A 233 -9.80 3.08 10.75
CA LEU A 233 -10.48 4.35 10.94
C LEU A 233 -11.63 4.16 11.95
N GLY A 234 -11.95 5.19 12.72
CA GLY A 234 -13.00 5.10 13.74
C GLY A 234 -13.87 6.33 13.91
N ILE A 235 -13.44 7.51 13.44
CA ILE A 235 -14.22 8.76 13.61
C ILE A 235 -14.77 9.24 12.27
N LYS A 236 -16.05 9.66 12.29
CA LYS A 236 -16.75 10.16 11.10
C LYS A 236 -15.95 11.28 10.44
N ASN A 237 -15.71 11.11 9.14
CA ASN A 237 -14.93 11.98 8.27
C ASN A 237 -13.41 11.92 8.44
N ASP A 238 -12.86 11.04 9.28
CA ASP A 238 -11.43 10.75 9.23
C ASP A 238 -11.04 10.36 7.80
N GLN A 239 -9.92 10.91 7.35
CA GLN A 239 -9.50 10.79 5.97
C GLN A 239 -7.99 10.68 5.87
N ILE A 240 -7.55 9.65 5.15
CA ILE A 240 -6.15 9.40 4.81
C ILE A 240 -6.02 9.21 3.30
N ARG A 241 -4.87 9.63 2.77
CA ARG A 241 -4.56 9.57 1.35
C ARG A 241 -3.21 8.91 1.12
N ILE A 242 -3.13 8.08 0.09
CA ILE A 242 -1.86 7.68 -0.54
C ILE A 242 -1.53 8.76 -1.58
N LEU A 243 -0.44 9.48 -1.36
CA LEU A 243 0.01 10.52 -2.27
C LEU A 243 0.65 9.91 -3.51
N ARG A 244 0.40 10.56 -4.65
CA ARG A 244 1.28 10.48 -5.82
C ARG A 244 2.51 11.33 -5.49
N SER A 245 3.72 10.84 -5.68
CA SER A 245 4.94 11.67 -5.66
C SER A 245 5.00 12.65 -6.82
#